data_AF-A0AB35Z057-F1
#
_entry.id   AF-A0AB35Z057-F1
#
_cell.length_a   1.000
_cell.length_b   1.000
_cell.length_c   1.000
_cell.angle_alpha   90.00
_cell.angle_beta   90.00
_cell.angle_gamma   90.00
#
_symmetry.space_group_name_H-M   'P 1'
#
loop_
_entity.id
_entity.type
_entity.pdbx_description
1 polymer ?
#
loop_
_entity_poly.entity_id
_entity_poly.type
_entity_poly.pdbx_seq_one_letter_code
_entity_poly.pdbx_strand_id
1 'polypeptide(L)'
;MKIKPIRNEADYQKALERLEVIFDAKKGTDEGDELEILAIVIDNYEKENFPIGMPDPISAINFRMEQMGLKQKDLVEMIGFKSRVSEIMNKKRKLTLEMIRNLNAKLHIPTEVLIQDY
;
A
#
# COMPACT_ATOMS: atom_id res chain seq x y z
N MET A 1 -22.29 5.96 -22.71
CA MET A 1 -20.99 6.12 -23.42
C MET A 1 -20.52 4.77 -23.98
N LYS A 2 -19.68 4.68 -25.03
CA LYS A 2 -19.07 3.39 -25.41
C LYS A 2 -17.78 3.19 -24.61
N ILE A 3 -17.86 2.40 -23.54
CA ILE A 3 -16.72 2.10 -22.67
C ILE A 3 -15.66 1.31 -23.46
N LYS A 4 -14.40 1.67 -23.28
CA LYS A 4 -13.24 1.06 -23.96
C LYS A 4 -12.23 0.58 -22.92
N PRO A 5 -11.40 -0.43 -23.24
CA PRO A 5 -10.27 -0.81 -22.39
C PRO A 5 -9.33 0.38 -22.16
N ILE A 6 -8.86 0.53 -20.92
CA ILE A 6 -7.85 1.53 -20.54
C ILE A 6 -6.48 0.99 -20.94
N ARG A 7 -5.75 1.74 -21.77
CA ARG A 7 -4.43 1.32 -22.30
C ARG A 7 -3.28 2.19 -21.85
N ASN A 8 -3.57 3.37 -21.34
CA ASN A 8 -2.60 4.38 -20.96
C ASN A 8 -3.20 5.29 -19.88
N GLU A 9 -2.35 6.13 -19.30
CA GLU A 9 -2.73 7.05 -18.23
C GLU A 9 -3.81 8.07 -18.66
N ALA A 10 -3.82 8.52 -19.92
CA ALA A 10 -4.83 9.46 -20.39
C ALA A 10 -6.23 8.83 -20.50
N ASP A 11 -6.32 7.55 -20.86
CA ASP A 11 -7.57 6.79 -20.83
C ASP A 11 -8.04 6.55 -19.38
N TYR A 12 -7.09 6.30 -18.48
CA TYR A 12 -7.35 6.11 -17.06
C TYR A 12 -7.92 7.37 -16.40
N GLN A 13 -7.29 8.54 -16.62
CA GLN A 13 -7.79 9.81 -16.09
C GLN A 13 -9.20 10.15 -16.61
N LYS A 14 -9.47 9.93 -17.89
CA LYS A 14 -10.83 10.14 -18.44
C LYS A 14 -11.86 9.19 -17.83
N ALA A 15 -11.46 7.95 -17.53
CA ALA A 15 -12.34 6.99 -16.88
C ALA A 15 -12.66 7.43 -15.45
N LEU A 16 -11.66 7.91 -14.70
CA LEU A 16 -11.83 8.48 -13.36
C LEU A 16 -12.74 9.71 -13.36
N GLU A 17 -12.47 10.70 -14.24
CA GLU A 17 -13.30 11.89 -14.40
C GLU A 17 -14.77 11.53 -14.68
N ARG A 18 -14.99 10.53 -15.54
CA ARG A 18 -16.35 10.07 -15.84
C ARG A 18 -16.99 9.36 -14.65
N LEU A 19 -16.24 8.50 -13.96
CA LEU A 19 -16.70 7.79 -12.77
C LEU A 19 -17.11 8.76 -11.66
N GLU A 20 -16.36 9.85 -11.45
CA GLU A 20 -16.73 10.91 -10.50
C GLU A 20 -18.06 11.58 -10.86
N VAL A 21 -18.30 11.85 -12.14
CA VAL A 21 -19.54 12.50 -12.60
C VAL A 21 -20.78 11.63 -12.36
N ILE A 22 -20.65 10.31 -12.45
CA ILE A 22 -21.77 9.36 -12.31
C ILE A 22 -21.73 8.58 -10.99
N PHE A 23 -20.91 9.01 -10.02
CA PHE A 23 -20.64 8.27 -8.79
C PHE A 23 -21.91 7.96 -7.97
N ASP A 24 -22.87 8.89 -7.96
CA ASP A 24 -24.14 8.75 -7.24
C ASP A 24 -25.26 8.08 -8.07
N ALA A 25 -24.93 7.52 -9.25
CA ALA A 25 -25.89 6.86 -10.11
C ALA A 25 -26.55 5.65 -9.40
N LYS A 26 -27.86 5.52 -9.56
CA LYS A 26 -28.62 4.43 -8.94
C LYS A 26 -28.40 3.12 -9.69
N LYS A 27 -28.34 2.02 -8.95
CA LYS A 27 -28.27 0.67 -9.53
C LYS A 27 -29.47 0.40 -10.45
N GLY A 28 -29.21 -0.23 -11.59
CA GLY A 28 -30.22 -0.57 -12.59
C GLY A 28 -30.70 0.61 -13.45
N THR A 29 -30.01 1.75 -13.41
CA THR A 29 -30.13 2.79 -14.44
C THR A 29 -28.98 2.66 -15.44
N ASP A 30 -29.14 3.23 -16.63
CA ASP A 30 -28.08 3.25 -17.64
C ASP A 30 -26.76 3.84 -17.11
N GLU A 31 -26.83 4.85 -16.24
CA GLU A 31 -25.66 5.44 -15.59
C GLU A 31 -25.08 4.53 -14.49
N GLY A 32 -25.91 3.78 -13.77
CA GLY A 32 -25.46 2.80 -12.79
C GLY A 32 -24.74 1.62 -13.44
N ASP A 33 -25.27 1.13 -14.56
CA ASP A 33 -24.62 0.09 -15.37
C ASP A 33 -23.31 0.61 -15.99
N GLU A 34 -23.28 1.88 -16.43
CA GLU A 34 -22.06 2.54 -16.90
C GLU A 34 -21.00 2.66 -15.79
N LEU A 35 -21.41 3.03 -14.57
CA LEU A 35 -20.56 3.13 -13.38
C LEU A 35 -19.93 1.77 -13.04
N GLU A 36 -20.74 0.71 -13.03
CA GLU A 36 -20.27 -0.65 -12.71
C GLU A 36 -19.21 -1.13 -13.72
N ILE A 37 -19.46 -0.93 -15.02
CA ILE A 37 -18.50 -1.32 -16.05
C ILE A 37 -17.22 -0.46 -15.98
N LEU A 38 -17.34 0.85 -15.74
CA LEU A 38 -16.20 1.74 -15.56
C LEU A 38 -15.32 1.31 -14.39
N ALA A 39 -15.93 1.00 -13.24
CA ALA A 39 -15.21 0.50 -12.07
C ALA A 39 -14.41 -0.77 -12.38
N ILE A 40 -14.97 -1.71 -13.15
CA ILE A 40 -14.29 -2.95 -13.54
C ILE A 40 -13.08 -2.69 -14.44
N VAL A 41 -13.21 -1.80 -15.45
CA VAL A 41 -12.08 -1.52 -16.35
C VAL A 41 -10.98 -0.71 -15.66
N ILE A 42 -11.34 0.18 -14.74
CA ILE A 42 -10.40 0.93 -13.88
C ILE A 42 -9.64 -0.04 -12.98
N ASP A 43 -10.34 -0.90 -12.23
CA ASP A 43 -9.74 -1.89 -11.32
C ASP A 43 -8.77 -2.83 -12.05
N ASN A 44 -9.12 -3.30 -13.26
CA ASN A 44 -8.21 -4.12 -14.07
C ASN A 44 -6.93 -3.37 -14.46
N TYR A 45 -7.04 -2.10 -14.86
CA TYR A 45 -5.87 -1.30 -15.19
C TYR A 45 -5.01 -1.02 -13.96
N GLU A 46 -5.63 -0.70 -12.82
CA GLU A 46 -4.94 -0.46 -11.55
C GLU A 46 -4.21 -1.71 -11.05
N LYS A 47 -4.79 -2.90 -11.15
CA LYS A 47 -4.11 -4.15 -10.77
C LYS A 47 -2.83 -4.40 -11.55
N GLU A 48 -2.79 -4.04 -12.83
CA GLU A 48 -1.61 -4.21 -13.68
C GLU A 48 -0.57 -3.11 -13.49
N ASN A 49 -1.00 -1.85 -13.30
CA ASN A 49 -0.13 -0.67 -13.34
C ASN A 49 0.19 -0.10 -11.95
N PHE A 50 -0.70 -0.29 -10.99
CA PHE A 50 -0.62 0.17 -9.61
C PHE A 50 -0.90 -0.99 -8.63
N PRO A 51 -0.15 -2.10 -8.69
CA PRO A 51 -0.40 -3.23 -7.80
C PRO A 51 -0.35 -2.76 -6.34
N ILE A 52 -1.42 -3.01 -5.59
CA ILE A 52 -1.46 -2.80 -4.14
C ILE A 52 -0.59 -3.89 -3.51
N GLY A 53 0.72 -3.66 -3.52
CA GLY A 53 1.70 -4.51 -2.87
C GLY A 53 1.60 -4.42 -1.36
N MET A 54 2.27 -5.36 -0.68
CA MET A 54 2.50 -5.21 0.75
C MET A 54 3.26 -3.90 1.01
N PRO A 55 2.95 -3.18 2.11
CA PRO A 55 3.66 -1.96 2.42
C PRO A 55 5.16 -2.25 2.59
N ASP A 56 5.97 -1.27 2.25
CA ASP A 56 7.39 -1.27 2.56
C ASP A 56 7.61 -1.58 4.07
N PRO A 57 8.56 -2.47 4.43
CA PRO A 57 8.79 -2.86 5.82
C PRO A 57 9.06 -1.66 6.74
N ILE A 58 9.78 -0.65 6.26
CA ILE A 58 10.12 0.53 7.05
C ILE A 58 8.90 1.42 7.23
N SER A 59 8.07 1.58 6.20
CA SER A 59 6.78 2.26 6.32
C SER A 59 5.88 1.56 7.34
N ALA A 60 5.81 0.22 7.34
CA ALA A 60 5.03 -0.55 8.31
C ALA A 60 5.55 -0.38 9.74
N ILE A 61 6.87 -0.35 9.94
CA ILE A 61 7.49 -0.11 11.25
C ILE A 61 7.17 1.31 11.73
N ASN A 62 7.35 2.33 10.88
CA ASN A 62 7.03 3.72 11.22
C ASN A 62 5.56 3.89 11.60
N PHE A 63 4.65 3.29 10.83
CA PHE A 63 3.23 3.32 11.11
C PHE A 63 2.89 2.71 12.48
N ARG A 64 3.45 1.53 12.78
CA ARG A 64 3.28 0.91 14.11
C ARG A 64 3.87 1.75 15.23
N MET A 65 5.03 2.34 15.02
CA MET A 65 5.65 3.22 16.01
C MET A 65 4.77 4.43 16.31
N GLU A 66 4.20 5.07 15.29
CA GLU A 66 3.29 6.20 15.45
C GLU A 66 2.04 5.80 16.26
N GLN A 67 1.40 4.69 15.88
CA GLN A 67 0.23 4.16 16.60
C GLN A 67 0.50 3.86 18.07
N MET A 68 1.73 3.44 18.39
CA MET A 68 2.16 3.05 19.74
C MET A 68 2.90 4.17 20.49
N GLY A 69 3.06 5.35 19.89
CA GLY A 69 3.82 6.46 20.49
C GLY A 69 5.31 6.18 20.70
N LEU A 70 5.89 5.26 19.93
CA LEU A 70 7.29 4.82 20.05
C LEU A 70 8.24 5.75 19.27
N LYS A 71 9.47 5.87 19.78
CA LYS A 71 10.57 6.57 19.10
C LYS A 71 11.60 5.56 18.62
N GLN A 72 12.47 5.95 17.68
CA GLN A 72 13.48 5.03 17.12
C GLN A 72 14.41 4.46 18.18
N LYS A 73 14.67 5.19 19.27
CA LYS A 73 15.45 4.67 20.42
C LYS A 73 14.82 3.43 21.07
N ASP A 74 13.50 3.26 20.95
CA ASP A 74 12.76 2.15 21.57
C ASP A 74 12.83 0.89 20.69
N LEU A 75 13.17 1.02 19.41
CA LEU A 75 13.47 -0.11 18.52
C LEU A 75 14.79 -0.82 18.86
N VAL A 76 15.62 -0.24 19.73
CA VAL A 76 16.91 -0.82 20.12
C VAL A 76 16.73 -2.22 20.72
N GLU A 77 15.63 -2.46 21.43
CA GLU A 77 15.35 -3.78 22.00
C GLU A 77 14.90 -4.83 20.97
N MET A 78 14.56 -4.41 19.75
CA MET A 78 14.09 -5.30 18.67
C MET A 78 15.18 -5.52 17.62
N ILE A 79 15.96 -4.47 17.36
CA ILE A 79 16.92 -4.37 16.26
C ILE A 79 18.38 -4.42 16.75
N GLY A 80 18.63 -4.04 18.00
CA GLY A 80 19.97 -3.92 18.59
C GLY A 80 20.46 -2.47 18.62
N PHE A 81 21.74 -2.23 18.34
CA PHE A 81 22.36 -0.91 18.55
C PHE A 81 21.67 0.25 17.81
N LYS A 82 21.74 1.46 18.39
CA LYS A 82 21.16 2.69 17.79
C LYS A 82 21.65 2.96 16.36
N SER A 83 22.92 2.69 16.07
CA SER A 83 23.47 2.82 14.70
C SER A 83 22.72 1.92 13.72
N ARG A 84 22.44 0.68 14.12
CA ARG A 84 21.74 -0.30 13.29
C ARG A 84 20.27 0.05 13.07
N VAL A 85 19.59 0.56 14.10
CA VAL A 85 18.25 1.12 13.95
C VAL A 85 18.25 2.21 12.88
N SER A 86 19.17 3.18 12.99
CA SER A 86 19.27 4.25 12.00
C SER A 86 19.56 3.74 10.59
N GLU A 87 20.51 2.80 10.43
CA GLU A 87 20.82 2.18 9.14
C GLU A 87 19.59 1.52 8.49
N ILE A 88 18.80 0.78 9.27
CA ILE A 88 17.61 0.08 8.79
C ILE A 88 16.49 1.07 8.46
N MET A 89 16.19 2.02 9.35
CA MET A 89 15.13 3.02 9.12
C MET A 89 15.45 3.95 7.94
N ASN A 90 16.72 4.08 7.56
CA ASN A 90 17.17 4.81 6.37
C ASN A 90 17.44 3.89 5.16
N LYS A 91 17.01 2.63 5.19
CA LYS A 91 17.16 1.63 4.10
C LYS A 91 18.61 1.37 3.65
N LYS A 92 19.60 1.70 4.49
CA LYS A 92 21.02 1.40 4.23
C LYS A 92 21.36 -0.06 4.53
N ARG A 93 20.48 -0.75 5.27
CA ARG A 93 20.67 -2.13 5.68
C ARG A 93 19.33 -2.87 5.76
N LYS A 94 19.31 -4.10 5.28
CA LYS A 94 18.16 -5.00 5.39
C LYS A 94 17.98 -5.55 6.80
N LEU A 95 16.74 -5.84 7.17
CA LEU A 95 16.40 -6.57 8.37
C LEU A 95 16.99 -8.00 8.32
N THR A 96 17.44 -8.49 9.47
CA THR A 96 17.81 -9.90 9.62
C THR A 96 16.61 -10.71 10.10
N LEU A 97 16.63 -12.03 9.90
CA LEU A 97 15.55 -12.92 10.36
C LEU A 97 15.24 -12.78 11.86
N GLU A 98 16.27 -12.57 12.69
CA GLU A 98 16.09 -12.35 14.13
C GLU A 98 15.33 -11.04 14.40
N MET A 99 15.69 -9.95 13.73
CA MET A 99 14.99 -8.68 13.83
C MET A 99 13.54 -8.79 13.38
N ILE A 100 13.29 -9.51 12.28
CA ILE A 100 11.94 -9.74 11.77
C ILE A 100 11.07 -10.45 12.81
N ARG A 101 11.59 -11.50 13.45
CA ARG A 101 10.88 -12.20 14.53
C ARG A 101 10.60 -11.28 15.72
N ASN A 102 11.57 -10.47 16.12
CA ASN A 102 11.42 -9.54 17.23
C ASN A 102 10.39 -8.44 16.95
N LEU A 103 10.41 -7.87 15.74
CA LEU A 103 9.45 -6.85 15.30
C LEU A 103 8.05 -7.44 15.16
N ASN A 104 7.91 -8.66 14.65
CA ASN A 104 6.63 -9.36 14.64
C ASN A 104 6.11 -9.58 16.07
N ALA A 105 6.94 -10.06 16.99
CA ALA A 105 6.54 -10.34 18.37
C ALA A 105 6.14 -9.07 19.14
N LYS A 106 6.88 -7.96 18.98
CA LYS A 106 6.67 -6.73 19.76
C LYS A 106 5.77 -5.69 19.10
N LEU A 107 5.82 -5.56 17.78
CA LEU A 107 5.03 -4.58 17.01
C LEU A 107 3.86 -5.23 16.27
N HIS A 108 3.72 -6.56 16.33
CA HIS A 108 2.64 -7.30 15.65
C HIS A 108 2.55 -6.94 14.16
N ILE A 109 3.70 -6.76 13.50
CA ILE A 109 3.78 -6.56 12.05
C ILE A 109 3.88 -7.94 11.40
N PRO A 110 3.02 -8.28 10.42
CA PRO A 110 3.09 -9.57 9.73
C PRO A 110 4.50 -9.82 9.16
N THR A 111 5.00 -11.05 9.30
CA THR A 111 6.33 -11.40 8.79
C THR A 111 6.40 -11.27 7.27
N GLU A 112 5.31 -11.54 6.56
CA GLU A 112 5.19 -11.40 5.11
C GLU A 112 5.46 -9.97 4.63
N VAL A 113 5.07 -8.98 5.44
CA VAL A 113 5.40 -7.57 5.22
C VAL A 113 6.88 -7.35 5.50
N LEU A 114 7.40 -7.81 6.63
CA LEU A 114 8.78 -7.55 7.06
C LEU A 114 9.87 -8.21 6.19
N ILE A 115 9.54 -9.25 5.43
CA ILE A 115 10.48 -9.95 4.52
C ILE A 115 10.58 -9.31 3.13
N GLN A 116 9.73 -8.32 2.81
CA GLN A 116 9.76 -7.65 1.52
C GLN A 116 11.09 -6.93 1.30
N ASP A 117 11.47 -6.76 0.03
CA ASP A 117 12.63 -5.97 -0.35
C ASP A 117 12.34 -4.46 -0.30
N TYR A 118 13.35 -3.68 0.08
CA TYR A 118 13.31 -2.23 0.19
C TYR A 118 14.71 -1.60 0.18
#